data_AF-A0A928STV5-F1
#
_entry.id   AF-A0A928STV5-F1
#
_cell.length_a   1.000
_cell.length_b   1.000
_cell.length_c   1.000
_cell.angle_alpha   90.00
_cell.angle_beta   90.00
_cell.angle_gamma   90.00
#
_symmetry.space_group_name_H-M   'P 1'
#
loop_
_entity.id
_entity.type
_entity.pdbx_description
1 polymer ?
#
loop_
_entity_poly.entity_id
_entity_poly.type
_entity_poly.pdbx_seq_one_letter_code
_entity_poly.pdbx_strand_id
1 'polypeptide(L)'
;MKAGFLLALCCFGCGAATQGLTADPVDYELYRRTRTAKSSEARLSSSHEYLEKVPDGRWSQEVKSWFERAEPLYYARSARSVAGLEAYLATLPRGPHAKQAAERIAELAQADRMARQRDAELLEEALGVEAKLGDAEDMRRQVVREVSDWATRLGSIPSFGKPTSELPHETIHHYRVLEPPARCADERCLKSVSLPYAIPDGKRLSPRKVLFDVELSLYRGNVVRARLSGPELWSRLYEATDRRPVRAGDAQARTEAISRAVQVVESALAADFAASSCQREAVSPVILARECRGVRVRMLAAPTPESDDELVVEPARQSEP
;
A
#
# COMPACT_ATOMS: atom_id res chain seq x y z
N MET A 1 -10.59 108.34 -57.47
CA MET A 1 -11.77 108.23 -58.35
C MET A 1 -12.13 106.76 -58.52
N LYS A 2 -13.40 106.42 -58.24
CA LYS A 2 -14.15 105.21 -58.61
C LYS A 2 -13.68 103.89 -57.94
N ALA A 3 -14.36 103.39 -56.90
CA ALA A 3 -15.69 102.74 -56.87
C ALA A 3 -15.68 101.34 -57.53
N GLY A 4 -16.07 100.32 -56.77
CA GLY A 4 -16.21 98.95 -57.27
C GLY A 4 -16.50 97.91 -56.19
N PHE A 5 -17.59 98.10 -55.47
CA PHE A 5 -18.20 97.15 -54.53
C PHE A 5 -18.84 96.01 -55.34
N LEU A 6 -18.46 94.75 -55.10
CA LEU A 6 -19.18 93.57 -55.62
C LEU A 6 -19.20 92.49 -54.54
N LEU A 7 -20.35 92.47 -53.84
CA LEU A 7 -20.75 91.51 -52.82
C LEU A 7 -21.24 90.25 -53.55
N ALA A 8 -20.45 89.17 -53.55
CA ALA A 8 -20.87 87.87 -54.06
C ALA A 8 -21.43 87.01 -52.91
N LEU A 9 -22.75 87.05 -52.78
CA LEU A 9 -23.55 86.22 -51.88
C LEU A 9 -23.67 84.81 -52.48
N CYS A 10 -22.78 83.88 -52.12
CA CYS A 10 -22.97 82.47 -52.45
C CYS A 10 -23.81 81.80 -51.35
N CYS A 11 -25.05 81.50 -51.69
CA CYS A 11 -26.01 80.77 -50.88
C CYS A 11 -25.45 79.42 -50.43
N PHE A 12 -25.31 79.26 -49.11
CA PHE A 12 -25.23 77.96 -48.46
C PHE A 12 -26.52 77.20 -48.77
N GLY A 13 -26.41 76.16 -49.60
CA GLY A 13 -27.47 75.17 -49.75
C GLY A 13 -27.67 74.43 -48.42
N CYS A 14 -28.67 74.85 -47.65
CA CYS A 14 -29.31 74.03 -46.62
C CYS A 14 -30.06 72.87 -47.30
N GLY A 15 -29.31 71.93 -47.87
CA GLY A 15 -29.77 70.64 -48.35
C GLY A 15 -29.08 69.49 -47.62
N ALA A 16 -28.47 69.76 -46.47
CA ALA A 16 -27.83 68.77 -45.64
C ALA A 16 -28.88 68.12 -44.72
N ALA A 17 -29.38 66.98 -45.18
CA ALA A 17 -29.64 65.82 -44.34
C ALA A 17 -30.39 66.09 -43.02
N THR A 18 -31.72 66.11 -43.08
CA THR A 18 -32.53 65.54 -41.99
C THR A 18 -32.32 64.02 -41.98
N GLN A 19 -31.09 63.56 -41.72
CA GLN A 19 -30.85 62.20 -41.26
C GLN A 19 -31.48 62.11 -39.87
N GLY A 20 -32.46 61.22 -39.74
CA GLY A 20 -33.38 61.16 -38.62
C GLY A 20 -32.70 61.28 -37.25
N LEU A 21 -33.19 62.19 -36.42
CA LEU A 21 -32.77 62.36 -35.02
C LEU A 21 -33.08 61.12 -34.15
N THR A 22 -33.87 60.19 -34.67
CA THR A 22 -34.23 58.93 -34.03
C THR A 22 -33.30 57.83 -34.52
N ALA A 23 -32.58 57.19 -33.59
CA ALA A 23 -31.87 55.95 -33.91
C ALA A 23 -32.86 54.91 -34.45
N ASP A 24 -32.35 53.96 -35.26
CA ASP A 24 -33.13 52.82 -35.70
C ASP A 24 -33.75 52.11 -34.47
N PRO A 25 -35.04 51.74 -34.50
CA PRO A 25 -35.69 51.10 -33.35
C PRO A 25 -34.97 49.84 -32.85
N VAL A 26 -34.36 49.06 -33.75
CA VAL A 26 -33.61 47.84 -33.41
C VAL A 26 -32.29 48.19 -32.72
N ASP A 27 -31.59 49.21 -33.20
CA ASP A 27 -30.37 49.76 -32.57
C ASP A 27 -30.67 50.20 -31.12
N TYR A 28 -31.72 51.00 -30.91
CA TYR A 28 -32.09 51.46 -29.57
C TYR A 28 -32.55 50.33 -28.64
N GLU A 29 -33.29 49.34 -29.15
CA GLU A 29 -33.74 48.20 -28.34
C GLU A 29 -32.55 47.36 -27.84
N LEU A 30 -31.63 46.99 -28.73
CA LEU A 30 -30.43 46.23 -28.37
C LEU A 30 -29.55 47.02 -27.41
N TYR A 31 -29.35 48.32 -27.65
CA TYR A 31 -28.60 49.19 -26.74
C TYR A 31 -29.25 49.24 -25.34
N ARG A 32 -30.57 49.42 -25.26
CA ARG A 32 -31.30 49.45 -23.99
C ARG A 32 -31.08 48.17 -23.18
N ARG A 33 -31.13 47.00 -23.84
CA ARG A 33 -30.87 45.69 -23.18
C ARG A 33 -29.48 45.65 -22.54
N THR A 34 -28.45 46.18 -23.22
CA THR A 34 -27.10 46.30 -22.62
C THR A 34 -27.12 47.19 -21.37
N ARG A 35 -27.83 48.32 -21.41
CA ARG A 35 -27.77 49.32 -20.33
C ARG A 35 -28.57 48.91 -19.10
N THR A 36 -29.66 48.17 -19.30
CA THR A 36 -30.55 47.69 -18.23
C THR A 36 -30.27 46.26 -17.77
N ALA A 37 -29.20 45.62 -18.26
CA ALA A 37 -28.80 44.28 -17.84
C ALA A 37 -28.53 44.22 -16.33
N LYS A 38 -29.05 43.18 -15.67
CA LYS A 38 -29.03 43.05 -14.20
C LYS A 38 -27.73 42.47 -13.63
N SER A 39 -26.89 41.87 -14.47
CA SER A 39 -25.60 41.28 -14.08
C SER A 39 -24.51 41.63 -15.09
N SER A 40 -23.25 41.48 -14.69
CA SER A 40 -22.08 41.63 -15.56
C SER A 40 -22.14 40.69 -16.76
N GLU A 41 -22.55 39.45 -16.53
CA GLU A 41 -22.65 38.38 -17.51
C GLU A 41 -23.76 38.69 -18.53
N ALA A 42 -24.94 39.11 -18.06
CA ALA A 42 -26.03 39.54 -18.93
C ALA A 42 -25.64 40.78 -19.75
N ARG A 43 -24.89 41.71 -19.15
CA ARG A 43 -24.39 42.90 -19.85
C ARG A 43 -23.34 42.54 -20.89
N LEU A 44 -22.42 41.62 -20.59
CA LEU A 44 -21.43 41.10 -21.54
C LEU A 44 -22.10 40.44 -22.74
N SER A 45 -23.03 39.51 -22.50
CA SER A 45 -23.77 38.81 -23.55
C SER A 45 -24.58 39.76 -24.42
N SER A 46 -25.33 40.68 -23.81
CA SER A 46 -26.11 41.70 -24.54
C SER A 46 -25.23 42.66 -25.34
N SER A 47 -24.06 43.04 -24.78
CA SER A 47 -23.11 43.93 -25.48
C SER A 47 -22.49 43.23 -26.69
N HIS A 48 -22.18 41.95 -26.58
CA HIS A 48 -21.69 41.16 -27.71
C HIS A 48 -22.77 41.02 -28.81
N GLU A 49 -24.02 40.71 -28.43
CA GLU A 49 -25.14 40.63 -29.37
C GLU A 49 -25.36 41.97 -30.12
N TYR A 50 -25.29 43.09 -29.39
CA TYR A 50 -25.38 44.43 -29.98
C TYR A 50 -24.27 44.64 -31.03
N LEU A 51 -23.02 44.35 -30.69
CA LEU A 51 -21.86 44.56 -31.57
C LEU A 51 -21.85 43.62 -32.79
N GLU A 52 -22.44 42.42 -32.69
CA GLU A 52 -22.61 41.51 -33.82
C GLU A 52 -23.73 41.96 -34.78
N LYS A 53 -24.87 42.41 -34.25
CA LYS A 53 -26.05 42.74 -35.05
C LYS A 53 -26.03 44.15 -35.62
N VAL A 54 -25.42 45.10 -34.91
CA VAL A 54 -25.42 46.53 -35.28
C VAL A 54 -23.99 47.11 -35.12
N PRO A 55 -23.02 46.63 -35.94
CA PRO A 55 -21.62 47.02 -35.78
C PRO A 55 -21.38 48.53 -35.96
N ASP A 56 -22.16 49.19 -36.82
CA ASP A 56 -22.10 50.63 -37.09
C ASP A 56 -23.21 51.42 -36.36
N GLY A 57 -23.80 50.83 -35.32
CA GLY A 57 -24.89 51.45 -34.54
C GLY A 57 -24.47 52.75 -33.85
N ARG A 58 -25.45 53.59 -33.51
CA ARG A 58 -25.21 54.92 -32.91
C ARG A 58 -24.41 54.83 -31.60
N TRP A 59 -24.54 53.73 -30.86
CA TRP A 59 -23.87 53.48 -29.57
C TRP A 59 -22.73 52.44 -29.66
N SER A 60 -22.35 52.01 -30.85
CA SER A 60 -21.28 51.02 -31.08
C SER A 60 -19.97 51.33 -30.37
N GLN A 61 -19.50 52.58 -30.45
CA GLN A 61 -18.27 53.02 -29.77
C GLN A 61 -18.35 52.89 -28.25
N GLU A 62 -19.48 53.25 -27.65
CA GLU A 62 -19.68 53.16 -26.19
C GLU A 62 -19.72 51.70 -25.74
N VAL A 63 -20.56 50.88 -26.39
CA VAL A 63 -20.73 49.46 -26.06
C VAL A 63 -19.42 48.70 -26.25
N LYS A 64 -18.71 48.96 -27.36
CA LYS A 64 -17.39 48.38 -27.65
C LYS A 64 -16.35 48.73 -26.60
N SER A 65 -16.24 50.01 -26.24
CA SER A 65 -15.29 50.48 -25.22
C SER A 65 -15.51 49.80 -23.86
N TRP A 66 -16.77 49.62 -23.45
CA TRP A 66 -17.08 48.89 -22.22
C TRP A 66 -16.76 47.38 -22.36
N PHE A 67 -17.18 46.75 -23.46
CA PHE A 67 -16.99 45.32 -23.71
C PHE A 67 -15.51 44.93 -23.75
N GLU A 68 -14.67 45.68 -24.46
CA GLU A 68 -13.23 45.42 -24.60
C GLU A 68 -12.48 45.52 -23.26
N ARG A 69 -13.00 46.26 -22.28
CA ARG A 69 -12.44 46.26 -20.91
C ARG A 69 -12.99 45.14 -20.04
N ALA A 70 -14.27 44.84 -20.16
CA ALA A 70 -14.96 43.90 -19.26
C ALA A 70 -14.70 42.44 -19.63
N GLU A 71 -14.64 42.11 -20.91
CA GLU A 71 -14.54 40.73 -21.39
C GLU A 71 -13.21 40.06 -21.00
N PRO A 72 -12.02 40.69 -21.14
CA PRO A 72 -10.76 40.04 -20.76
C PRO A 72 -10.68 39.74 -19.26
N LEU A 73 -11.24 40.61 -18.41
CA LEU A 73 -11.31 40.40 -16.97
C LEU A 73 -12.24 39.23 -16.62
N TYR A 74 -13.37 39.12 -17.31
CA TYR A 74 -14.30 38.02 -17.15
C TYR A 74 -13.66 36.68 -17.58
N TYR A 75 -13.02 36.66 -18.76
CA TYR A 75 -12.28 35.49 -19.23
C TYR A 75 -11.16 35.08 -18.26
N ALA A 76 -10.31 36.01 -17.81
CA ALA A 76 -9.20 35.72 -16.89
C ALA A 76 -9.66 35.11 -15.56
N ARG A 77 -10.83 35.53 -15.05
CA ARG A 77 -11.46 34.94 -13.86
C ARG A 77 -11.98 33.53 -14.16
N SER A 78 -12.67 33.35 -15.28
CA SER A 78 -13.24 32.08 -15.74
C SER A 78 -12.19 31.03 -16.09
N ALA A 79 -11.04 31.43 -16.62
CA ALA A 79 -9.98 30.54 -17.11
C ALA A 79 -9.28 29.69 -16.03
N ARG A 80 -9.64 29.88 -14.76
CA ARG A 80 -9.06 29.16 -13.61
C ARG A 80 -9.66 27.78 -13.37
N SER A 81 -10.81 27.47 -13.97
CA SER A 81 -11.47 26.18 -13.80
C SER A 81 -12.30 25.81 -15.03
N VAL A 82 -12.57 24.51 -15.20
CA VAL A 82 -13.45 24.01 -16.28
C VAL A 82 -14.84 24.64 -16.17
N ALA A 83 -15.45 24.62 -14.98
CA ALA A 83 -16.77 25.22 -14.76
C ALA A 83 -16.80 26.73 -15.06
N GLY A 84 -15.71 27.46 -14.77
CA GLY A 84 -15.60 28.88 -15.10
C GLY A 84 -15.55 29.14 -16.61
N LEU A 85 -14.81 28.31 -17.34
CA LEU A 85 -14.71 28.36 -18.81
C LEU A 85 -16.00 27.94 -19.50
N GLU A 86 -16.72 26.96 -18.97
CA GLU A 86 -18.05 26.56 -19.45
C GLU A 86 -19.06 27.70 -19.26
N ALA A 87 -19.03 28.37 -18.10
CA ALA A 87 -19.85 29.55 -17.84
C ALA A 87 -19.49 30.71 -18.78
N TYR A 88 -18.21 30.87 -19.12
CA TYR A 88 -17.77 31.85 -20.12
C TYR A 88 -18.35 31.53 -21.50
N LEU A 89 -18.26 30.28 -21.96
CA LEU A 89 -18.80 29.85 -23.26
C LEU A 89 -20.33 29.92 -23.32
N ALA A 90 -21.02 29.68 -22.21
CA ALA A 90 -22.47 29.86 -22.12
C ALA A 90 -22.87 31.35 -22.23
N THR A 91 -22.05 32.25 -21.67
CA THR A 91 -22.30 33.70 -21.70
C THR A 91 -21.93 34.33 -23.06
N LEU A 92 -20.82 33.88 -23.65
CA LEU A 92 -20.23 34.41 -24.89
C LEU A 92 -19.80 33.25 -25.82
N PRO A 93 -20.75 32.54 -26.47
CA PRO A 93 -20.43 31.38 -27.30
C PRO A 93 -19.59 31.71 -28.54
N ARG A 94 -19.63 32.96 -29.01
CA ARG A 94 -18.82 33.51 -30.11
C ARG A 94 -17.90 34.65 -29.65
N GLY A 95 -17.61 34.70 -28.35
CA GLY A 95 -16.77 35.74 -27.76
C GLY A 95 -15.31 35.70 -28.21
N PRO A 96 -14.54 36.78 -27.98
CA PRO A 96 -13.12 36.89 -28.39
C PRO A 96 -12.23 35.72 -27.92
N HIS A 97 -12.49 35.17 -26.73
CA HIS A 97 -11.73 34.06 -26.16
C HIS A 97 -12.49 32.71 -26.25
N ALA A 98 -13.57 32.59 -27.02
CA ALA A 98 -14.37 31.35 -27.09
C ALA A 98 -13.53 30.13 -27.54
N LYS A 99 -12.70 30.29 -28.57
CA LYS A 99 -11.79 29.22 -29.01
C LYS A 99 -10.78 28.84 -27.92
N GLN A 100 -10.13 29.84 -27.32
CA GLN A 100 -9.15 29.61 -26.24
C GLN A 100 -9.80 28.96 -25.01
N ALA A 101 -11.04 29.32 -24.68
CA ALA A 101 -11.79 28.71 -23.58
C ALA A 101 -12.07 27.22 -23.84
N ALA A 102 -12.51 26.86 -25.05
CA ALA A 102 -12.76 25.48 -25.44
C ALA A 102 -11.47 24.64 -25.42
N GLU A 103 -10.37 25.17 -25.96
CA GLU A 103 -9.05 24.53 -25.92
C GLU A 103 -8.60 24.32 -24.47
N ARG A 104 -8.74 25.35 -23.62
CA ARG A 104 -8.36 25.28 -22.21
C ARG A 104 -9.18 24.28 -21.40
N ILE A 105 -10.48 24.12 -21.70
CA ILE A 105 -11.31 23.06 -21.11
C ILE A 105 -10.73 21.68 -21.45
N ALA A 106 -10.41 21.45 -22.74
CA ALA A 106 -9.85 20.18 -23.17
C ALA A 106 -8.51 19.88 -22.47
N GLU A 107 -7.64 20.88 -22.35
CA GLU A 107 -6.36 20.76 -21.62
C GLU A 107 -6.57 20.41 -20.14
N LEU A 108 -7.41 21.16 -19.43
CA LEU A 108 -7.66 20.94 -18.00
C LEU A 108 -8.31 19.58 -17.76
N ALA A 109 -9.26 19.17 -18.60
CA ALA A 109 -9.89 17.86 -18.51
C ALA A 109 -8.89 16.72 -18.79
N GLN A 110 -7.97 16.91 -19.73
CA GLN A 110 -6.90 15.94 -19.98
C GLN A 110 -5.91 15.86 -18.81
N ALA A 111 -5.53 17.00 -18.23
CA ALA A 111 -4.65 17.05 -17.06
C ALA A 111 -5.27 16.33 -15.84
N ASP A 112 -6.56 16.56 -15.57
CA ASP A 112 -7.29 15.88 -14.49
C ASP A 112 -7.36 14.37 -14.73
N ARG A 113 -7.65 13.92 -15.96
CA ARG A 113 -7.63 12.49 -16.29
C ARG A 113 -6.25 11.86 -16.04
N MET A 114 -5.17 12.50 -16.49
CA MET A 114 -3.82 12.00 -16.28
C MET A 114 -3.42 11.99 -14.80
N ALA A 115 -3.83 13.00 -14.02
CA ALA A 115 -3.57 13.04 -12.58
C ALA A 115 -4.27 11.87 -11.88
N ARG A 116 -5.55 11.64 -12.17
CA ARG A 116 -6.31 10.51 -11.61
C ARG A 116 -5.74 9.15 -11.98
N GLN A 117 -5.25 8.99 -13.22
CA GLN A 117 -4.59 7.75 -13.65
C GLN A 117 -3.31 7.51 -12.84
N ARG A 118 -2.45 8.52 -12.69
CA ARG A 118 -1.24 8.41 -11.87
C ARG A 118 -1.55 8.10 -10.40
N ASP A 119 -2.55 8.77 -9.83
CA ASP A 119 -2.97 8.52 -8.45
C ASP A 119 -3.48 7.08 -8.26
N ALA A 120 -4.23 6.56 -9.24
CA ALA A 120 -4.70 5.18 -9.23
C ALA A 120 -3.55 4.17 -9.34
N GLU A 121 -2.58 4.41 -10.23
CA GLU A 121 -1.37 3.57 -10.37
C GLU A 121 -0.55 3.54 -9.08
N LEU A 122 -0.33 4.70 -8.44
CA LEU A 122 0.39 4.80 -7.17
C LEU A 122 -0.35 4.06 -6.04
N LEU A 123 -1.69 4.17 -6.00
CA LEU A 123 -2.50 3.46 -5.01
C LEU A 123 -2.42 1.94 -5.21
N GLU A 124 -2.51 1.47 -6.46
CA GLU A 124 -2.37 0.04 -6.79
C GLU A 124 -0.99 -0.50 -6.39
N GLU A 125 0.08 0.24 -6.68
CA GLU A 125 1.44 -0.12 -6.26
C GLU A 125 1.56 -0.21 -4.73
N ALA A 126 1.00 0.77 -4.01
CA ALA A 126 1.01 0.80 -2.55
C ALA A 126 0.28 -0.41 -1.95
N LEU A 127 -0.92 -0.73 -2.45
CA LEU A 127 -1.69 -1.90 -2.02
C LEU A 127 -0.93 -3.21 -2.32
N GLY A 128 -0.27 -3.30 -3.47
CA GLY A 128 0.55 -4.46 -3.82
C GLY A 128 1.77 -4.64 -2.91
N VAL A 129 2.37 -3.56 -2.43
CA VAL A 129 3.46 -3.58 -1.45
C VAL A 129 2.95 -4.00 -0.08
N GLU A 130 1.83 -3.44 0.38
CA GLU A 130 1.20 -3.80 1.65
C GLU A 130 0.82 -5.29 1.70
N ALA A 131 0.21 -5.81 0.64
CA ALA A 131 -0.13 -7.23 0.54
C ALA A 131 1.11 -8.13 0.69
N LYS A 132 2.21 -7.82 -0.02
CA LYS A 132 3.47 -8.57 0.10
C LYS A 132 4.08 -8.51 1.50
N LEU A 133 3.97 -7.37 2.18
CA LEU A 133 4.43 -7.22 3.56
C LEU A 133 3.58 -8.04 4.54
N GLY A 134 2.25 -8.05 4.33
CA GLY A 134 1.29 -8.87 5.06
C GLY A 134 1.57 -10.37 4.91
N ASP A 135 1.70 -10.85 3.67
CA ASP A 135 2.04 -12.25 3.37
C ASP A 135 3.35 -12.68 4.06
N ALA A 136 4.37 -11.82 4.00
CA ALA A 136 5.65 -12.09 4.64
C ALA A 136 5.53 -12.15 6.18
N GLU A 137 4.64 -11.36 6.78
CA GLU A 137 4.35 -11.43 8.22
C GLU A 137 3.64 -12.72 8.60
N ASP A 138 2.63 -13.13 7.84
CA ASP A 138 1.90 -14.37 8.11
C ASP A 138 2.78 -15.61 7.97
N MET A 139 3.65 -15.64 6.95
CA MET A 139 4.65 -16.70 6.78
C MET A 139 5.61 -16.77 7.98
N ARG A 140 6.12 -15.63 8.47
CA ARG A 140 6.98 -15.60 9.67
C ARG A 140 6.26 -16.10 10.92
N ARG A 141 5.02 -15.66 11.13
CA ARG A 141 4.19 -16.14 12.24
C ARG A 141 3.91 -17.64 12.15
N GLN A 142 3.73 -18.17 10.93
CA GLN A 142 3.58 -19.61 10.71
C GLN A 142 4.81 -20.40 11.14
N VAL A 143 6.02 -19.93 10.83
CA VAL A 143 7.27 -20.55 11.30
C VAL A 143 7.33 -20.61 12.83
N VAL A 144 7.08 -19.49 13.50
CA VAL A 144 7.13 -19.41 14.96
C VAL A 144 6.09 -20.33 15.58
N ARG A 145 4.86 -20.31 15.07
CA ARG A 145 3.77 -21.20 15.53
C ARG A 145 4.17 -22.66 15.36
N GLU A 146 4.54 -23.10 14.16
CA GLU A 146 4.82 -24.50 13.88
C GLU A 146 5.94 -25.07 14.77
N VAL A 147 7.04 -24.33 14.96
CA VAL A 147 8.14 -24.77 15.84
C VAL A 147 7.70 -24.84 17.30
N SER A 148 6.94 -23.86 17.78
CA SER A 148 6.42 -23.83 19.15
C SER A 148 5.44 -24.98 19.39
N ASP A 149 4.55 -25.20 18.42
CA ASP A 149 3.56 -26.26 18.39
C ASP A 149 4.20 -27.65 18.48
N TRP A 150 5.28 -27.89 17.72
CA TRP A 150 6.04 -29.13 17.85
C TRP A 150 6.77 -29.23 19.18
N ALA A 151 7.40 -28.17 19.66
CA ALA A 151 8.05 -28.18 20.97
C ALA A 151 7.07 -28.58 22.09
N THR A 152 5.86 -28.01 22.09
CA THR A 152 4.78 -28.40 23.00
C THR A 152 4.37 -29.86 22.81
N ARG A 153 4.07 -30.32 21.59
CA ARG A 153 3.63 -31.70 21.32
C ARG A 153 4.66 -32.75 21.75
N LEU A 154 5.95 -32.48 21.53
CA LEU A 154 7.03 -33.39 21.94
C LEU A 154 7.24 -33.35 23.46
N GLY A 155 7.13 -32.17 24.08
CA GLY A 155 7.20 -32.03 25.54
C GLY A 155 6.05 -32.74 26.26
N SER A 156 4.85 -32.71 25.70
CA SER A 156 3.64 -33.30 26.30
C SER A 156 3.49 -34.81 26.06
N ILE A 157 4.51 -35.52 25.56
CA ILE A 157 4.46 -36.98 25.42
C ILE A 157 4.35 -37.60 26.83
N PRO A 158 3.23 -38.27 27.17
CA PRO A 158 2.89 -38.60 28.55
C PRO A 158 3.78 -39.69 29.14
N SER A 159 4.22 -40.65 28.31
CA SER A 159 5.11 -41.72 28.73
C SER A 159 5.85 -42.31 27.54
N PHE A 160 7.17 -42.32 27.63
CA PHE A 160 8.04 -43.10 26.76
C PHE A 160 7.94 -44.60 27.11
N GLY A 161 8.34 -45.47 26.19
CA GLY A 161 8.21 -46.92 26.31
C GLY A 161 6.84 -47.47 25.87
N LYS A 162 6.01 -46.64 25.24
CA LYS A 162 4.70 -46.99 24.68
C LYS A 162 4.71 -46.95 23.16
N PRO A 163 3.84 -47.71 22.47
CA PRO A 163 3.73 -47.65 21.02
C PRO A 163 3.23 -46.28 20.57
N THR A 164 3.57 -45.89 19.35
CA THR A 164 3.16 -44.60 18.74
C THR A 164 1.65 -44.39 18.66
N SER A 165 0.84 -45.46 18.75
CA SER A 165 -0.63 -45.39 18.84
C SER A 165 -1.16 -44.87 20.18
N GLU A 166 -0.34 -44.85 21.23
CA GLU A 166 -0.70 -44.32 22.55
C GLU A 166 -0.29 -42.84 22.72
N LEU A 167 0.32 -42.21 21.71
CA LEU A 167 0.58 -40.77 21.73
C LEU A 167 -0.73 -39.97 21.75
N PRO A 168 -0.72 -38.73 22.26
CA PRO A 168 -1.90 -37.87 22.20
C PRO A 168 -2.48 -37.78 20.79
N HIS A 169 -3.82 -37.81 20.68
CA HIS A 169 -4.50 -37.85 19.37
C HIS A 169 -4.06 -36.72 18.45
N GLU A 170 -3.91 -35.50 18.98
CA GLU A 170 -3.44 -34.34 18.24
C GLU A 170 -2.01 -34.53 17.70
N THR A 171 -1.11 -35.10 18.50
CA THR A 171 0.26 -35.43 18.08
C THR A 171 0.24 -36.46 16.96
N ILE A 172 -0.55 -37.54 17.10
CA ILE A 172 -0.67 -38.57 16.05
C ILE A 172 -1.22 -37.99 14.76
N HIS A 173 -2.28 -37.18 14.84
CA HIS A 173 -2.91 -36.57 13.68
C HIS A 173 -1.94 -35.64 12.93
N HIS A 174 -1.27 -34.72 13.63
CA HIS A 174 -0.28 -33.84 13.02
C HIS A 174 0.90 -34.62 12.43
N TYR A 175 1.31 -35.70 13.09
CA TYR A 175 2.46 -36.47 12.67
C TYR A 175 2.19 -37.37 11.46
N ARG A 176 1.06 -38.09 11.46
CA ARG A 176 0.75 -39.13 10.45
C ARG A 176 -0.19 -38.69 9.34
N VAL A 177 -1.10 -37.75 9.62
CA VAL A 177 -2.21 -37.42 8.71
C VAL A 177 -1.94 -36.13 7.96
N LEU A 178 -1.52 -35.07 8.67
CA LEU A 178 -1.25 -33.79 8.01
C LEU A 178 -0.02 -33.89 7.11
N GLU A 179 -0.11 -33.30 5.91
CA GLU A 179 0.97 -33.31 4.93
C GLU A 179 2.17 -32.46 5.38
N PRO A 180 3.41 -32.89 5.08
CA PRO A 180 3.76 -34.22 4.58
C PRO A 180 3.65 -35.28 5.70
N PRO A 181 3.13 -36.49 5.45
CA PRO A 181 3.00 -37.51 6.48
C PRO A 181 4.38 -38.03 6.92
N ALA A 182 4.48 -38.42 8.18
CA ALA A 182 5.67 -39.09 8.69
C ALA A 182 5.96 -40.39 7.93
N ARG A 183 7.23 -40.66 7.66
CA ARG A 183 7.73 -41.89 7.05
C ARG A 183 8.48 -42.69 8.11
N CYS A 184 8.09 -43.95 8.30
CA CYS A 184 8.76 -44.85 9.24
C CYS A 184 9.58 -45.88 8.48
N ALA A 185 10.84 -46.04 8.89
CA ALA A 185 11.74 -47.09 8.44
C ALA A 185 12.48 -47.63 9.68
N ASP A 186 12.44 -48.95 9.86
CA ASP A 186 13.02 -49.64 11.01
C ASP A 186 12.53 -49.03 12.34
N GLU A 187 13.46 -48.64 13.20
CA GLU A 187 13.20 -48.04 14.50
C GLU A 187 13.17 -46.51 14.45
N ARG A 188 12.92 -45.91 13.28
CA ARG A 188 12.87 -44.45 13.12
C ARG A 188 11.69 -44.01 12.29
N CYS A 189 10.88 -43.12 12.86
CA CYS A 189 9.86 -42.38 12.11
C CYS A 189 10.31 -40.92 11.97
N LEU A 190 10.16 -40.34 10.78
CA LEU A 190 10.60 -38.99 10.45
C LEU A 190 9.48 -38.22 9.73
N LYS A 191 9.22 -36.99 10.14
CA LYS A 191 8.38 -36.02 9.42
C LYS A 191 9.18 -34.77 9.11
N SER A 192 9.40 -34.50 7.82
CA SER A 192 10.13 -33.30 7.37
C SER A 192 9.18 -32.15 7.11
N VAL A 193 9.38 -31.01 7.75
CA VAL A 193 8.59 -29.79 7.60
C VAL A 193 9.44 -28.72 6.91
N SER A 194 8.89 -28.11 5.87
CA SER A 194 9.55 -27.08 5.07
C SER A 194 8.64 -25.88 4.92
N LEU A 195 8.96 -24.76 5.57
CA LEU A 195 8.16 -23.54 5.52
C LEU A 195 8.95 -22.41 4.84
N PRO A 196 8.44 -21.82 3.75
CA PRO A 196 8.99 -20.59 3.20
C PRO A 196 8.62 -19.40 4.10
N TYR A 197 9.48 -18.40 4.17
CA TYR A 197 9.18 -17.10 4.75
C TYR A 197 10.06 -16.02 4.13
N ALA A 198 9.82 -14.77 4.46
CA ALA A 198 10.69 -13.67 4.04
C ALA A 198 10.99 -12.75 5.22
N ILE A 199 12.18 -12.16 5.19
CA ILE A 199 12.62 -11.16 6.17
C ILE A 199 13.04 -9.87 5.47
N PRO A 200 12.87 -8.71 6.11
CA PRO A 200 13.43 -7.48 5.58
C PRO A 200 14.96 -7.53 5.62
N ASP A 201 15.58 -7.18 4.50
CA ASP A 201 17.02 -7.08 4.30
C ASP A 201 17.29 -5.77 3.56
N GLY A 202 17.52 -4.70 4.34
CA GLY A 202 17.51 -3.34 3.82
C GLY A 202 16.12 -2.93 3.29
N LYS A 203 16.05 -2.60 2.01
CA LYS A 203 14.80 -2.15 1.34
C LYS A 203 14.02 -3.27 0.64
N ARG A 204 14.45 -4.53 0.78
CA ARG A 204 13.86 -5.67 0.08
C ARG A 204 13.45 -6.76 1.07
N LEU A 205 12.48 -7.56 0.66
CA LEU A 205 12.18 -8.82 1.34
C LEU A 205 13.10 -9.90 0.76
N SER A 206 13.94 -10.47 1.61
CA SER A 206 14.81 -11.58 1.28
C SER A 206 14.11 -12.90 1.60
N PRO A 207 13.87 -13.78 0.61
CA PRO A 207 13.24 -15.07 0.85
C PRO A 207 14.16 -15.97 1.68
N ARG A 208 13.54 -16.79 2.51
CA ARG A 208 14.15 -17.75 3.42
C ARG A 208 13.31 -19.02 3.45
N LYS A 209 13.90 -20.08 3.98
CA LYS A 209 13.23 -21.35 4.21
C LYS A 209 13.73 -21.93 5.52
N VAL A 210 12.81 -22.37 6.36
CA VAL A 210 13.13 -23.22 7.49
C VAL A 210 12.82 -24.66 7.09
N LEU A 211 13.78 -25.54 7.34
CA LEU A 211 13.65 -26.99 7.17
C LEU A 211 13.96 -27.62 8.52
N PHE A 212 13.07 -28.46 9.00
CA PHE A 212 13.32 -29.26 10.19
C PHE A 212 12.59 -30.59 10.10
N ASP A 213 13.12 -31.57 10.81
CA ASP A 213 12.55 -32.88 10.96
C ASP A 213 12.00 -33.04 12.38
N VAL A 214 10.84 -33.66 12.47
CA VAL A 214 10.30 -34.23 13.70
C VAL A 214 10.55 -35.73 13.63
N GLU A 215 11.38 -36.24 14.52
CA GLU A 215 11.77 -37.64 14.58
C GLU A 215 11.22 -38.30 15.86
N LEU A 216 10.69 -39.50 15.70
CA LEU A 216 10.43 -40.42 16.81
C LEU A 216 11.35 -41.63 16.63
N SER A 217 12.28 -41.82 17.56
CA SER A 217 13.10 -43.03 17.64
C SER A 217 12.35 -44.08 18.47
N LEU A 218 12.31 -45.30 17.96
CA LEU A 218 11.59 -46.43 18.53
C LEU A 218 12.57 -47.47 19.07
N TYR A 219 12.10 -48.35 19.94
CA TYR A 219 12.75 -49.62 20.28
C TYR A 219 11.66 -50.67 20.40
N ARG A 220 11.71 -51.71 19.57
CA ARG A 220 10.65 -52.75 19.47
C ARG A 220 9.25 -52.14 19.30
N GLY A 221 9.15 -51.07 18.50
CA GLY A 221 7.89 -50.35 18.22
C GLY A 221 7.45 -49.32 19.27
N ASN A 222 8.18 -49.21 20.40
CA ASN A 222 7.87 -48.25 21.46
C ASN A 222 8.70 -46.98 21.34
N VAL A 223 8.11 -45.81 21.60
CA VAL A 223 8.81 -44.52 21.53
C VAL A 223 9.81 -44.40 22.67
N VAL A 224 11.09 -44.23 22.34
CA VAL A 224 12.18 -44.06 23.33
C VAL A 224 12.78 -42.65 23.30
N ARG A 225 12.62 -41.93 22.19
CA ARG A 225 13.10 -40.56 22.01
C ARG A 225 12.25 -39.83 21.00
N ALA A 226 12.05 -38.54 21.25
CA ALA A 226 11.47 -37.59 20.32
C ALA A 226 12.48 -36.47 20.06
N ARG A 227 12.62 -36.03 18.81
CA ARG A 227 13.58 -35.01 18.41
C ARG A 227 12.95 -34.07 17.40
N LEU A 228 13.19 -32.77 17.56
CA LEU A 228 13.01 -31.75 16.53
C LEU A 228 14.41 -31.30 16.12
N SER A 229 14.79 -31.47 14.86
CA SER A 229 16.15 -31.15 14.41
C SER A 229 16.15 -30.45 13.05
N GLY A 230 17.07 -29.53 12.82
CA GLY A 230 17.26 -28.98 11.48
C GLY A 230 18.43 -28.01 11.38
N PRO A 231 18.88 -27.72 10.14
CA PRO A 231 20.01 -26.86 9.89
C PRO A 231 19.67 -25.41 10.29
N GLU A 232 20.50 -24.85 11.17
CA GLU A 232 20.34 -23.47 11.68
C GLU A 232 18.93 -23.16 12.22
N LEU A 233 18.20 -24.17 12.72
CA LEU A 233 16.80 -24.04 13.14
C LEU A 233 16.61 -22.86 14.12
N TRP A 234 17.54 -22.66 15.05
CA TRP A 234 17.46 -21.57 16.03
C TRP A 234 17.70 -20.21 15.40
N SER A 235 18.58 -20.13 14.40
CA SER A 235 18.80 -18.90 13.64
C SER A 235 17.58 -18.55 12.78
N ARG A 236 16.96 -19.54 12.13
CA ARG A 236 15.74 -19.33 11.32
C ARG A 236 14.54 -18.92 12.16
N LEU A 237 14.38 -19.52 13.35
CA LEU A 237 13.34 -19.14 14.30
C LEU A 237 13.52 -17.69 14.79
N TYR A 238 14.77 -17.29 15.07
CA TYR A 238 15.09 -15.90 15.40
C TYR A 238 14.80 -14.94 14.24
N GLU A 239 15.23 -15.26 13.01
CA GLU A 239 14.94 -14.43 11.83
C GLU A 239 13.43 -14.19 11.66
N ALA A 240 12.62 -15.24 11.86
CA ALA A 240 11.16 -15.15 11.78
C ALA A 240 10.55 -14.29 12.91
N THR A 241 11.11 -14.37 14.12
CA THR A 241 10.62 -13.65 15.30
C THR A 241 11.02 -12.18 15.29
N ASP A 242 12.31 -11.91 15.07
CA ASP A 242 12.94 -10.60 15.24
C ASP A 242 13.07 -9.81 13.93
N ARG A 243 12.72 -10.42 12.79
CA ARG A 243 12.77 -9.79 11.46
C ARG A 243 14.18 -9.28 11.11
N ARG A 244 15.23 -9.92 11.62
CA ARG A 244 16.63 -9.56 11.41
C ARG A 244 17.40 -10.74 10.80
N PRO A 245 18.17 -10.55 9.72
CA PRO A 245 18.96 -11.64 9.11
C PRO A 245 20.12 -12.06 10.02
N VAL A 246 20.40 -13.37 10.07
CA VAL A 246 21.60 -13.92 10.71
C VAL A 246 22.57 -14.31 9.61
N ARG A 247 23.76 -13.69 9.58
CA ARG A 247 24.78 -13.99 8.57
C ARG A 247 25.60 -15.20 8.99
N ALA A 248 25.91 -16.07 8.03
CA ALA A 248 26.86 -17.16 8.25
C ALA A 248 28.21 -16.58 8.70
N GLY A 249 28.77 -17.12 9.79
CA GLY A 249 30.05 -16.68 10.36
C GLY A 249 29.95 -15.54 11.39
N ASP A 250 28.78 -14.92 11.58
CA ASP A 250 28.59 -13.95 12.66
C ASP A 250 28.24 -14.68 13.97
N ALA A 251 29.27 -14.99 14.75
CA ALA A 251 29.12 -15.71 16.02
C ALA A 251 28.25 -14.97 17.03
N GLN A 252 28.34 -13.64 17.08
CA GLN A 252 27.56 -12.82 18.00
C GLN A 252 26.07 -12.85 17.63
N ALA A 253 25.74 -12.67 16.34
CA ALA A 253 24.37 -12.78 15.86
C ALA A 253 23.79 -14.19 16.10
N ARG A 254 24.60 -15.24 15.94
CA ARG A 254 24.20 -16.63 16.25
C ARG A 254 23.88 -16.81 17.74
N THR A 255 24.69 -16.27 18.64
CA THR A 255 24.43 -16.33 20.09
C THR A 255 23.15 -15.59 20.49
N GLU A 256 22.91 -14.42 19.92
CA GLU A 256 21.65 -13.68 20.12
C GLU A 256 20.45 -14.49 19.63
N ALA A 257 20.56 -15.07 18.43
CA ALA A 257 19.53 -15.89 17.84
C ALA A 257 19.18 -17.12 18.69
N ILE A 258 20.20 -17.83 19.18
CA ILE A 258 20.05 -18.95 20.10
C ILE A 258 19.32 -18.52 21.38
N SER A 259 19.73 -17.41 22.00
CA SER A 259 19.14 -16.92 23.24
C SER A 259 17.66 -16.60 23.07
N ARG A 260 17.29 -16.02 21.91
CA ARG A 260 15.89 -15.74 21.57
C ARG A 260 15.09 -17.02 21.30
N ALA A 261 15.66 -17.97 20.58
CA ALA A 261 15.03 -19.26 20.32
C ALA A 261 14.73 -20.01 21.63
N VAL A 262 15.65 -19.96 22.61
CA VAL A 262 15.42 -20.51 23.96
C VAL A 262 14.17 -19.89 24.59
N GLN A 263 13.98 -18.56 24.53
CA GLN A 263 12.77 -17.91 25.09
C GLN A 263 11.48 -18.40 24.44
N VAL A 264 11.48 -18.59 23.11
CA VAL A 264 10.31 -19.12 22.38
C VAL A 264 10.00 -20.55 22.82
N VAL A 265 11.01 -21.41 22.87
CA VAL A 265 10.86 -22.82 23.28
C VAL A 265 10.47 -22.93 24.76
N GLU A 266 11.06 -22.13 25.65
CA GLU A 266 10.69 -22.07 27.06
C GLU A 266 9.21 -21.69 27.24
N SER A 267 8.73 -20.71 26.47
CA SER A 267 7.33 -20.29 26.49
C SER A 267 6.41 -21.42 26.03
N ALA A 268 6.78 -22.14 24.97
CA ALA A 268 6.03 -23.28 24.44
C ALA A 268 5.98 -24.47 25.42
N LEU A 269 7.02 -24.66 26.23
CA LEU A 269 7.14 -25.73 27.21
C LEU A 269 6.60 -25.37 28.60
N ALA A 270 6.23 -24.11 28.84
CA ALA A 270 5.96 -23.59 30.19
C ALA A 270 4.87 -24.34 30.96
N ALA A 271 3.86 -24.87 30.26
CA ALA A 271 2.77 -25.64 30.87
C ALA A 271 3.27 -26.95 31.52
N ASP A 272 4.26 -27.61 30.89
CA ASP A 272 4.74 -28.93 31.31
C ASP A 272 6.12 -28.91 31.99
N PHE A 273 6.95 -27.92 31.67
CA PHE A 273 8.36 -27.81 32.10
C PHE A 273 8.69 -26.41 32.63
N ALA A 274 7.84 -25.87 33.51
CA ALA A 274 8.08 -24.59 34.17
C ALA A 274 9.49 -24.52 34.80
N ALA A 275 10.20 -23.41 34.57
CA ALA A 275 11.57 -23.23 35.03
C ALA A 275 11.73 -23.38 36.56
N SER A 276 10.74 -22.91 37.32
CA SER A 276 10.73 -22.94 38.78
C SER A 276 10.86 -24.34 39.40
N SER A 277 10.41 -25.39 38.71
CA SER A 277 10.43 -26.77 39.21
C SER A 277 11.29 -27.70 38.36
N CYS A 278 11.41 -27.43 37.06
CA CYS A 278 12.01 -28.35 36.11
C CYS A 278 13.42 -27.95 35.66
N GLN A 279 13.93 -26.78 36.04
CA GLN A 279 15.24 -26.32 35.59
C GLN A 279 16.38 -27.25 36.03
N ARG A 280 17.30 -27.50 35.10
CA ARG A 280 18.57 -28.18 35.32
C ARG A 280 19.70 -27.32 34.76
N GLU A 281 20.90 -27.58 35.23
CA GLU A 281 22.09 -26.94 34.71
C GLU A 281 22.29 -27.35 33.24
N ALA A 282 22.42 -26.36 32.36
CA ALA A 282 22.70 -26.57 30.96
C ALA A 282 24.23 -26.53 30.75
N VAL A 283 24.80 -27.66 30.34
CA VAL A 283 26.24 -27.79 30.06
C VAL A 283 26.44 -27.89 28.56
N SER A 284 27.33 -27.07 28.01
CA SER A 284 27.63 -27.02 26.58
C SER A 284 27.85 -28.42 25.99
N PRO A 285 27.21 -28.78 24.86
CA PRO A 285 26.48 -27.91 23.92
C PRO A 285 24.99 -27.67 24.24
N VAL A 286 24.52 -28.12 25.40
CA VAL A 286 23.12 -27.92 25.83
C VAL A 286 22.94 -26.47 26.26
N ILE A 287 21.95 -25.81 25.67
CA ILE A 287 21.59 -24.39 25.90
C ILE A 287 20.32 -24.24 26.73
N LEU A 288 19.49 -25.29 26.79
CA LEU A 288 18.32 -25.39 27.66
C LEU A 288 18.24 -26.83 28.19
N ALA A 289 18.14 -26.98 29.50
CA ALA A 289 17.90 -28.27 30.14
C ALA A 289 16.70 -28.16 31.09
N ARG A 290 15.72 -29.06 30.91
CA ARG A 290 14.58 -29.25 31.80
C ARG A 290 14.41 -30.72 32.12
N GLU A 291 14.05 -31.04 33.35
CA GLU A 291 13.77 -32.42 33.76
C GLU A 291 12.65 -32.44 34.79
N CYS A 292 11.54 -33.09 34.44
CA CYS A 292 10.35 -33.22 35.27
C CYS A 292 9.60 -34.50 34.92
N ARG A 293 8.93 -35.10 35.92
CA ARG A 293 8.07 -36.29 35.71
C ARG A 293 8.78 -37.46 35.02
N GLY A 294 10.09 -37.63 35.24
CA GLY A 294 10.88 -38.68 34.61
C GLY A 294 11.19 -38.46 33.12
N VAL A 295 10.90 -37.27 32.59
CA VAL A 295 11.22 -36.85 31.21
C VAL A 295 12.25 -35.72 31.26
N ARG A 296 13.22 -35.76 30.34
CA ARG A 296 14.23 -34.74 30.14
C ARG A 296 14.04 -34.10 28.77
N VAL A 297 14.03 -32.77 28.75
CA VAL A 297 14.05 -31.94 27.54
C VAL A 297 15.40 -31.23 27.46
N ARG A 298 16.07 -31.34 26.32
CA ARG A 298 17.34 -30.66 26.04
C ARG A 298 17.25 -29.93 24.72
N MET A 299 17.64 -28.68 24.71
CA MET A 299 17.89 -27.92 23.48
C MET A 299 19.40 -27.84 23.28
N LEU A 300 19.87 -28.19 22.09
CA LEU A 300 21.27 -28.22 21.70
C LEU A 300 21.47 -27.22 20.56
N ALA A 301 22.50 -26.39 20.67
CA ALA A 301 22.95 -25.55 19.57
C ALA A 301 24.01 -26.31 18.77
N ALA A 302 23.86 -26.30 17.44
CA ALA A 302 24.83 -26.93 16.58
C ALA A 302 26.18 -26.18 16.67
N PRO A 303 27.33 -26.89 16.74
CA PRO A 303 28.65 -26.24 16.82
C PRO A 303 29.06 -25.58 15.50
N THR A 304 28.49 -26.03 14.38
CA THR A 304 28.74 -25.50 13.04
C THR A 304 27.43 -25.27 12.29
N PRO A 305 27.40 -24.46 11.23
CA PRO A 305 26.21 -24.27 10.38
C PRO A 305 25.75 -25.53 9.64
N GLU A 306 26.65 -26.51 9.46
CA GLU A 306 26.36 -27.78 8.76
C GLU A 306 25.72 -28.83 9.67
N SER A 307 25.83 -28.64 10.99
CA SER A 307 25.23 -29.51 11.98
C SER A 307 23.82 -29.01 12.33
N ASP A 308 22.96 -29.94 12.75
CA ASP A 308 21.59 -29.61 13.13
C ASP A 308 21.52 -29.02 14.54
N ASP A 309 20.68 -28.00 14.67
CA ASP A 309 20.13 -27.53 15.93
C ASP A 309 19.05 -28.53 16.38
N GLU A 310 18.99 -28.88 17.68
CA GLU A 310 18.12 -29.96 18.15
C GLU A 310 17.34 -29.64 19.43
N LEU A 311 16.07 -30.02 19.49
CA LEU A 311 15.31 -30.16 20.72
C LEU A 311 14.99 -31.65 20.91
N VAL A 312 15.55 -32.24 21.97
CA VAL A 312 15.44 -33.65 22.30
C VAL A 312 14.58 -33.83 23.54
N VAL A 313 13.60 -34.74 23.47
CA VAL A 313 12.75 -35.17 24.59
C VAL A 313 12.91 -36.68 24.77
N GLU A 314 13.31 -37.11 25.96
CA GLU A 314 13.59 -38.52 26.25
C GLU A 314 13.41 -38.84 27.76
N PRO A 315 13.38 -40.11 28.17
CA PRO A 315 13.37 -40.49 29.59
C PRO A 315 14.59 -39.95 30.35
N ALA A 316 14.38 -39.42 31.56
CA ALA A 316 15.44 -38.90 32.42
C ALA A 316 16.39 -39.99 32.95
N ARG A 317 15.84 -41.18 33.23
CA ARG A 317 16.60 -42.40 33.51
C ARG A 317 16.66 -43.18 32.21
N GLN A 318 17.86 -43.40 31.69
CA GLN A 318 18.05 -44.43 30.68
C GLN A 318 17.68 -45.75 31.36
N SER A 319 16.53 -46.31 31.03
CA SER A 319 16.33 -47.74 31.23
C SER A 319 17.39 -48.40 30.37
N GLU A 320 18.47 -48.91 30.99
CA GLU A 320 19.38 -49.83 30.30
C GLU A 320 18.49 -50.92 29.65
N PRO A 321 18.69 -51.19 28.35
CA PRO A 321 17.80 -52.06 27.57
C PRO A 321 17.75 -53.51 28.06
#